data_AF-A0A7L0AEN3-F1
#
_entry.id   AF-A0A7L0AEN3-F1
#
_cell.length_a   1.000
_cell.length_b   1.000
_cell.length_c   1.000
_cell.angle_alpha   90.00
_cell.angle_beta   90.00
_cell.angle_gamma   90.00
#
_symmetry.space_group_name_H-M   'P 1'
#
loop_
_entity.id
_entity.type
_entity.pdbx_description
1 polymer ?
#
loop_
_entity_poly.entity_id
_entity_poly.type
_entity_poly.pdbx_seq_one_letter_code
_entity_poly.pdbx_strand_id
1 'polypeptide(L)'
;QPKITRVASRPVQGITLYTDASSSTSTAAVVWKEEQQWRKVVETDLSLSVQMLEARAMVLAMILFVDVPCNIVTDSIFVYGLVQKMYYAGWAGTPAALMLEHALQQRKAPCFVIKVTSHTSSDKGLFLGNRKADEAAKGLWTLQEARRLHQELHLGAQALAKHCKIPKTQARQVVATCPYCQR
;
A
#
# COMPACT_ATOMS: atom_id res chain seq x y z
N GLN A 1 32.23 -11.99 1.05
CA GLN A 1 31.34 -11.41 2.08
C GLN A 1 30.07 -12.24 2.10
N PRO A 2 29.59 -12.73 3.26
CA PRO A 2 28.30 -13.42 3.28
C PRO A 2 27.22 -12.43 2.86
N LYS A 3 26.43 -12.78 1.83
CA LYS A 3 25.23 -12.02 1.44
C LYS A 3 24.36 -11.93 2.69
N ILE A 4 24.27 -10.75 3.30
CA ILE A 4 23.25 -10.50 4.31
C ILE A 4 21.92 -10.65 3.60
N THR A 5 21.26 -11.79 3.78
CA THR A 5 19.93 -11.99 3.24
C THR A 5 19.00 -11.05 4.02
N ARG A 6 18.78 -9.85 3.48
CA ARG A 6 17.94 -8.82 4.11
C ARG A 6 16.48 -9.24 4.21
N VAL A 7 16.10 -10.27 3.46
CA VAL A 7 14.84 -10.99 3.62
C VAL A 7 15.02 -12.07 4.67
N ALA A 8 14.34 -11.93 5.81
CA ALA A 8 14.32 -12.93 6.87
C ALA A 8 13.59 -14.20 6.43
N SER A 9 13.91 -15.34 7.03
CA SER A 9 13.23 -16.62 6.80
C SER A 9 12.03 -16.87 7.71
N ARG A 10 11.83 -16.02 8.72
CA ARG A 10 10.74 -16.08 9.70
C ARG A 10 10.25 -14.67 10.02
N PRO A 11 9.02 -14.52 10.54
CA PRO A 11 8.52 -13.24 11.03
C PRO A 11 9.49 -12.58 12.01
N VAL A 12 9.62 -11.27 11.91
CA VAL A 12 10.49 -10.46 12.78
C VAL A 12 9.67 -9.69 13.79
N GLN A 13 10.26 -9.36 14.94
CA GLN A 13 9.68 -8.40 15.87
C GLN A 13 9.85 -6.99 15.29
N GLY A 14 8.76 -6.42 14.79
CA GLY A 14 8.81 -5.16 14.07
C GLY A 14 7.45 -4.71 13.54
N ILE A 15 7.46 -3.65 12.73
CA ILE A 15 6.24 -3.08 12.15
C ILE A 15 5.65 -4.02 11.09
N THR A 16 4.32 -4.13 11.04
CA THR A 16 3.61 -4.84 9.97
C THR A 16 3.11 -3.85 8.93
N LEU A 17 3.55 -4.03 7.69
CA LEU A 17 3.18 -3.22 6.53
C LEU A 17 2.33 -4.08 5.60
N TYR A 18 1.25 -3.52 5.08
CA TYR A 18 0.34 -4.18 4.14
C TYR A 18 0.44 -3.48 2.80
N THR A 19 0.65 -4.25 1.73
CA THR A 19 0.83 -3.74 0.38
C THR A 19 -0.31 -4.20 -0.50
N ASP A 20 -0.81 -3.32 -1.36
CA ASP A 20 -1.72 -3.68 -2.43
C ASP A 20 -1.58 -2.68 -3.58
N ALA A 21 -2.07 -3.04 -4.76
CA ALA A 21 -2.14 -2.16 -5.91
C ALA A 21 -3.48 -2.25 -6.64
N SER A 22 -3.83 -1.17 -7.33
CA SER A 22 -5.06 -1.12 -8.12
C SER A 22 -4.79 -0.59 -9.52
N SER A 23 -5.22 -1.36 -10.51
CA SER A 23 -5.18 -0.95 -11.92
C SER A 23 -6.19 0.14 -12.24
N SER A 24 -7.33 0.20 -11.53
CA SER A 24 -8.39 1.17 -11.81
C SER A 24 -8.01 2.60 -11.42
N THR A 25 -7.15 2.74 -10.42
CA THR A 25 -6.61 4.02 -9.94
C THR A 25 -5.13 4.19 -10.26
N SER A 26 -4.51 3.21 -10.96
CA SER A 26 -3.07 3.15 -11.23
C SER A 26 -2.21 3.42 -9.99
N THR A 27 -2.61 2.88 -8.85
CA THR A 27 -2.06 3.24 -7.54
C THR A 27 -1.45 2.04 -6.82
N ALA A 28 -0.24 2.23 -6.28
CA ALA A 28 0.42 1.35 -5.33
C ALA A 28 0.21 1.90 -3.91
N ALA A 29 -0.13 1.05 -2.95
CA ALA A 29 -0.42 1.46 -1.58
C ALA A 29 0.37 0.65 -0.56
N VAL A 30 0.79 1.34 0.50
CA VAL A 30 1.32 0.75 1.72
C VAL A 30 0.52 1.26 2.90
N VAL A 31 0.03 0.36 3.73
CA VAL A 31 -0.74 0.66 4.93
C VAL A 31 -0.06 0.04 6.14
N TRP A 32 -0.12 0.73 7.28
CA TRP A 32 0.35 0.20 8.56
C TRP A 32 -0.46 0.74 9.72
N LYS A 33 -0.26 0.16 10.90
CA LYS A 33 -0.90 0.61 12.13
C LYS A 33 0.14 1.23 13.06
N GLU A 34 -0.10 2.45 13.51
CA GLU A 34 0.73 3.23 14.43
C GLU A 34 -0.17 3.76 15.55
N GLU A 35 0.14 3.46 16.81
CA GLU A 35 -0.63 3.94 17.98
C GLU A 35 -2.16 3.73 17.86
N GLN A 36 -2.56 2.54 17.40
CA GLN A 36 -3.96 2.16 17.10
C GLN A 36 -4.61 2.87 15.91
N GLN A 37 -3.94 3.83 15.27
CA GLN A 37 -4.41 4.50 14.07
C GLN A 37 -3.84 3.85 12.82
N TRP A 38 -4.66 3.75 11.78
CA TRP A 38 -4.19 3.29 10.49
C TRP A 38 -3.57 4.45 9.71
N ARG A 39 -2.42 4.20 9.11
CA ARG A 39 -1.67 5.14 8.26
C ARG A 39 -1.53 4.54 6.87
N LYS A 40 -1.33 5.40 5.86
CA LYS A 40 -1.13 4.98 4.48
C LYS A 40 -0.14 5.89 3.75
N VAL A 41 0.56 5.30 2.78
CA VAL A 41 1.26 5.99 1.70
C VAL A 41 0.76 5.39 0.40
N VAL A 42 0.51 6.24 -0.59
CA VAL A 42 0.08 5.83 -1.93
C VAL A 42 0.94 6.53 -2.97
N GLU A 43 1.26 5.82 -4.05
CA GLU A 43 1.91 6.38 -5.25
C GLU A 43 1.08 6.02 -6.48
N THR A 44 0.84 7.00 -7.34
CA THR A 44 0.07 6.81 -8.58
C THR A 44 1.01 6.91 -9.78
N ASP A 45 0.98 5.89 -10.65
CA ASP A 45 1.75 5.87 -11.89
C ASP A 45 0.93 5.20 -13.01
N LEU A 46 0.44 6.02 -13.92
CA LEU A 46 -0.41 5.62 -15.05
C LEU A 46 0.33 4.79 -16.09
N SER A 47 1.66 4.78 -16.08
CA SER A 47 2.49 4.05 -17.05
C SER A 47 2.72 2.58 -16.67
N LEU A 48 2.41 2.21 -15.43
CA LEU A 48 2.73 0.89 -14.89
C LEU A 48 1.55 -0.09 -15.01
N SER A 49 1.87 -1.35 -15.32
CA SER A 49 0.92 -2.44 -15.18
C SER A 49 0.63 -2.73 -13.70
N VAL A 50 -0.47 -3.42 -13.40
CA VAL A 50 -0.79 -3.80 -12.01
C VAL A 50 0.33 -4.60 -11.35
N GLN A 51 0.98 -5.52 -12.07
CA GLN A 51 2.11 -6.29 -11.55
C GLN A 51 3.30 -5.42 -11.18
N MET A 52 3.55 -4.34 -11.95
CA MET A 52 4.58 -3.36 -11.62
C MET A 52 4.18 -2.44 -10.47
N LEU A 53 2.89 -2.11 -10.34
CA LEU A 53 2.37 -1.38 -9.18
C LEU A 53 2.44 -2.22 -7.90
N GLU A 54 2.18 -3.52 -7.96
CA GLU A 54 2.41 -4.43 -6.82
C GLU A 54 3.89 -4.44 -6.41
N ALA A 55 4.80 -4.53 -7.39
CA ALA A 55 6.23 -4.44 -7.12
C ALA A 55 6.61 -3.08 -6.53
N ARG A 56 5.99 -2.00 -6.99
CA ARG A 56 6.16 -0.65 -6.44
C ARG A 56 5.68 -0.56 -5.00
N ALA A 57 4.50 -1.12 -4.67
CA ALA A 57 3.98 -1.16 -3.30
C ALA A 57 4.94 -1.90 -2.36
N MET A 58 5.49 -3.02 -2.82
CA MET A 58 6.51 -3.77 -2.08
C MET A 58 7.81 -2.97 -1.89
N VAL A 59 8.30 -2.30 -2.94
CA VAL A 59 9.46 -1.40 -2.84
C VAL A 59 9.22 -0.31 -1.80
N LEU A 60 8.06 0.35 -1.84
CA LEU A 60 7.67 1.36 -0.86
C LEU A 60 7.69 0.80 0.56
N ALA A 61 7.10 -0.38 0.78
CA ALA A 61 7.12 -1.01 2.10
C ALA A 61 8.54 -1.37 2.57
N MET A 62 9.41 -1.80 1.66
CA MET A 62 10.81 -2.10 1.98
C MET A 62 11.60 -0.85 2.38
N ILE A 63 11.32 0.32 1.80
CA ILE A 63 12.12 1.54 2.05
C ILE A 63 11.47 2.54 3.01
N LEU A 64 10.18 2.41 3.34
CA LEU A 64 9.48 3.35 4.22
C LEU A 64 10.11 3.43 5.61
N PHE A 65 10.54 2.28 6.13
CA PHE A 65 11.26 2.16 7.40
C PHE A 65 12.53 1.33 7.19
N VAL A 66 13.52 1.90 6.49
CA VAL A 66 14.78 1.19 6.13
C VAL A 66 15.54 0.64 7.33
N ASP A 67 15.48 1.33 8.48
CA ASP A 67 16.26 1.02 9.68
C ASP A 67 15.48 0.18 10.72
N VAL A 68 14.21 -0.12 10.45
CA VAL A 68 13.32 -0.85 11.38
C VAL A 68 12.99 -2.24 10.81
N PRO A 69 13.08 -3.32 11.60
CA PRO A 69 12.59 -4.62 11.18
C PRO A 69 11.11 -4.56 10.82
N CYS A 70 10.70 -5.22 9.72
CA CYS A 70 9.29 -5.22 9.31
C CYS A 70 8.80 -6.56 8.77
N ASN A 71 7.50 -6.79 8.90
CA ASN A 71 6.78 -7.86 8.21
C ASN A 71 5.92 -7.22 7.11
N ILE A 72 6.18 -7.55 5.85
CA ILE A 72 5.44 -7.02 4.71
C ILE A 72 4.44 -8.06 4.24
N VAL A 73 3.16 -7.72 4.28
CA VAL A 73 2.03 -8.56 3.93
C VAL A 73 1.54 -8.18 2.53
N THR A 74 1.47 -9.16 1.64
CA THR A 74 0.99 -8.98 0.26
C THR A 74 0.09 -10.15 -0.12
N ASP A 75 -0.95 -9.92 -0.91
CA ASP A 75 -1.71 -10.98 -1.59
C ASP A 75 -1.23 -11.24 -3.03
N SER A 76 -0.31 -10.41 -3.54
CA SER A 76 0.31 -10.57 -4.85
C SER A 76 1.21 -11.81 -4.90
N ILE A 77 0.71 -12.87 -5.52
CA ILE A 77 1.51 -14.08 -5.81
C ILE A 77 2.73 -13.78 -6.68
N PHE A 78 2.62 -12.77 -7.55
CA PHE A 78 3.69 -12.35 -8.46
C PHE A 78 4.90 -11.81 -7.68
N VAL A 79 4.68 -10.79 -6.85
CA VAL A 79 5.77 -10.17 -6.07
C VAL A 79 6.30 -11.12 -5.01
N TYR A 80 5.41 -11.84 -4.31
CA TYR A 80 5.83 -12.85 -3.36
C TYR A 80 6.75 -13.89 -4.04
N GLY A 81 6.35 -14.40 -5.20
CA GLY A 81 7.15 -15.36 -5.97
C GLY A 81 8.51 -14.80 -6.40
N LEU A 82 8.59 -13.53 -6.79
CA LEU A 82 9.87 -12.88 -7.11
C LEU A 82 10.78 -12.81 -5.88
N VAL A 83 10.28 -12.34 -4.74
CA VAL A 83 11.07 -12.23 -3.50
C VAL A 83 11.58 -13.62 -3.06
N GLN A 84 10.74 -14.66 -3.15
CA GLN A 84 11.16 -16.03 -2.82
C GLN A 84 12.24 -16.54 -3.78
N LYS A 85 12.11 -16.30 -5.10
CA LYS A 85 13.16 -16.69 -6.07
C LYS A 85 14.48 -15.96 -5.82
N MET A 86 14.43 -14.70 -5.42
CA MET A 86 15.63 -13.93 -5.07
C MET A 86 16.33 -14.49 -3.84
N TYR A 87 15.58 -15.06 -2.89
CA TYR A 87 16.12 -15.75 -1.72
C TYR A 87 16.80 -17.09 -2.10
N TYR A 88 16.19 -17.91 -2.96
CA TYR A 88 16.64 -19.29 -3.21
C TYR A 88 17.52 -19.49 -4.46
N ALA A 89 17.21 -18.82 -5.57
CA ALA A 89 17.76 -19.16 -6.88
C ALA A 89 18.83 -18.17 -7.38
N GLY A 90 18.94 -16.99 -6.76
CA GLY A 90 19.73 -15.88 -7.29
C GLY A 90 19.05 -15.26 -8.53
N TRP A 91 18.85 -13.95 -8.48
CA TRP A 91 18.53 -13.02 -9.57
C TRP A 91 17.67 -13.53 -10.75
N ALA A 92 16.43 -13.05 -10.84
CA ALA A 92 15.64 -13.10 -12.07
C ALA A 92 15.71 -11.72 -12.73
N GLY A 93 16.35 -11.56 -13.90
CA GLY A 93 16.61 -10.28 -14.57
C GLY A 93 15.40 -9.52 -15.13
N THR A 94 14.29 -9.45 -14.39
CA THR A 94 13.10 -8.67 -14.75
C THR A 94 13.17 -7.26 -14.14
N PRO A 95 12.53 -6.24 -14.74
CA PRO A 95 12.47 -4.90 -14.18
C PRO A 95 11.96 -4.87 -12.72
N ALA A 96 10.90 -5.63 -12.41
CA ALA A 96 10.36 -5.72 -11.05
C ALA A 96 11.39 -6.28 -10.06
N ALA A 97 12.11 -7.34 -10.43
CA ALA A 97 13.13 -7.92 -9.57
C ALA A 97 14.31 -6.98 -9.33
N LEU A 98 14.74 -6.21 -10.34
CA LEU A 98 15.78 -5.19 -10.18
C LEU A 98 15.36 -4.11 -9.20
N MET A 99 14.12 -3.63 -9.28
CA MET A 99 13.58 -2.64 -8.34
C MET A 99 13.53 -3.18 -6.91
N LEU A 100 13.05 -4.42 -6.73
CA LEU A 100 13.01 -5.09 -5.44
C LEU A 100 14.42 -5.31 -4.87
N GLU A 101 15.39 -5.68 -5.71
CA GLU A 101 16.76 -5.88 -5.29
C GLU A 101 17.38 -4.58 -4.80
N HIS A 102 17.17 -3.50 -5.56
CA HIS A 102 17.65 -2.18 -5.18
C HIS A 102 17.05 -1.72 -3.85
N ALA A 103 15.74 -1.92 -3.64
CA ALA A 103 15.08 -1.63 -2.37
C ALA A 103 15.64 -2.46 -1.20
N LEU A 104 15.86 -3.76 -1.42
CA LEU A 104 16.48 -4.65 -0.43
C LEU A 104 17.92 -4.24 -0.10
N GLN A 105 18.70 -3.76 -1.08
CA GLN A 105 20.06 -3.28 -0.84
C GLN A 105 20.09 -2.08 0.09
N GLN A 106 19.08 -1.20 0.01
CA GLN A 106 18.96 0.01 0.85
C GLN A 106 18.58 -0.28 2.30
N ARG A 107 17.89 -1.40 2.59
CA ARG A 107 17.45 -1.71 3.96
C ARG A 107 18.63 -1.91 4.90
N LYS A 108 18.57 -1.37 6.12
CA LYS A 108 19.56 -1.62 7.18
C LYS A 108 19.07 -2.64 8.22
N ALA A 109 17.77 -2.89 8.27
CA ALA A 109 17.13 -3.91 9.10
C ALA A 109 16.45 -5.02 8.26
N PRO A 110 16.27 -6.24 8.81
CA PRO A 110 15.63 -7.33 8.08
C PRO A 110 14.16 -7.03 7.76
N CYS A 111 13.64 -7.60 6.67
CA CYS A 111 12.20 -7.66 6.40
C CYS A 111 11.76 -9.10 6.17
N PHE A 112 10.58 -9.49 6.64
CA PHE A 112 9.96 -10.77 6.32
C PHE A 112 8.77 -10.53 5.38
N VAL A 113 8.57 -11.36 4.36
CA VAL A 113 7.41 -11.22 3.45
C VAL A 113 6.41 -12.33 3.72
N ILE A 114 5.17 -11.93 4.01
CA ILE A 114 4.03 -12.81 4.27
C ILE A 114 3.10 -12.75 3.06
N LYS A 115 2.75 -13.92 2.51
CA LYS A 115 1.67 -14.02 1.54
C LYS A 115 0.34 -14.27 2.24
N VAL A 116 -0.67 -13.46 1.95
CA VAL A 116 -2.07 -13.72 2.31
C VAL A 116 -2.88 -14.06 1.06
N THR A 117 -4.05 -14.67 1.23
CA THR A 117 -4.95 -15.01 0.13
C THR A 117 -6.01 -13.93 0.00
N SER A 118 -6.10 -13.29 -1.17
CA SER A 118 -7.01 -12.18 -1.50
C SER A 118 -8.49 -12.49 -1.23
N HIS A 119 -8.90 -13.76 -1.29
CA HIS A 119 -10.30 -14.20 -1.15
C HIS A 119 -10.76 -14.45 0.30
N THR A 120 -9.95 -14.12 1.31
CA THR A 120 -10.29 -14.42 2.71
C THR A 120 -10.96 -13.22 3.37
N SER A 121 -12.28 -13.28 3.56
CA SER A 121 -13.14 -12.19 4.07
C SER A 121 -13.16 -12.08 5.60
N SER A 122 -11.99 -12.04 6.24
CA SER A 122 -11.91 -11.83 7.70
C SER A 122 -11.57 -10.38 8.04
N ASP A 123 -12.35 -9.76 8.92
CA ASP A 123 -12.06 -8.41 9.46
C ASP A 123 -11.10 -8.45 10.66
N LYS A 124 -10.24 -9.48 10.75
CA LYS A 124 -9.31 -9.68 11.87
C LYS A 124 -7.88 -9.95 11.41
N GLY A 125 -6.92 -9.57 12.26
CA GLY A 125 -5.51 -9.85 12.06
C GLY A 125 -4.96 -9.29 10.75
N LEU A 126 -4.26 -10.13 9.98
CA LEU A 126 -3.61 -9.72 8.74
C LEU A 126 -4.62 -9.35 7.63
N PHE A 127 -5.80 -9.98 7.62
CA PHE A 127 -6.81 -9.75 6.58
C PHE A 127 -7.44 -8.36 6.67
N LEU A 128 -7.62 -7.83 7.89
CA LEU A 128 -8.06 -6.45 8.09
C LEU A 128 -7.07 -5.44 7.50
N GLY A 129 -5.76 -5.66 7.71
CA GLY A 129 -4.73 -4.81 7.14
C GLY A 129 -4.65 -4.93 5.61
N ASN A 130 -4.82 -6.13 5.06
CA ASN A 130 -4.89 -6.33 3.61
C ASN A 130 -6.06 -5.56 2.99
N ARG A 131 -7.25 -5.67 3.58
CA ARG A 131 -8.43 -4.91 3.15
C ARG A 131 -8.20 -3.40 3.22
N LYS A 132 -7.50 -2.93 4.26
CA LYS A 132 -7.15 -1.50 4.38
C LYS A 132 -6.20 -1.05 3.27
N ALA A 133 -5.24 -1.89 2.88
CA ALA A 133 -4.37 -1.63 1.73
C ALA A 133 -5.17 -1.59 0.42
N ASP A 134 -6.12 -2.52 0.21
CA ASP A 134 -7.03 -2.53 -0.95
C ASP A 134 -7.91 -1.28 -1.02
N GLU A 135 -8.51 -0.88 0.11
CA GLU A 135 -9.28 0.36 0.22
C GLU A 135 -8.41 1.60 -0.08
N ALA A 136 -7.14 1.59 0.33
CA ALA A 136 -6.20 2.67 0.03
C ALA A 136 -5.81 2.69 -1.46
N ALA A 137 -5.49 1.54 -2.05
CA ALA A 137 -5.12 1.41 -3.46
C ALA A 137 -6.29 1.84 -4.37
N LYS A 138 -7.52 1.41 -4.07
CA LYS A 138 -8.74 1.80 -4.81
C LYS A 138 -9.19 3.25 -4.56
N GLY A 139 -8.49 4.00 -3.72
CA GLY A 139 -8.84 5.38 -3.35
C GLY A 139 -10.10 5.52 -2.49
N LEU A 140 -10.69 4.40 -2.05
CA LEU A 140 -11.91 4.37 -1.23
C LEU A 140 -11.68 5.00 0.14
N TRP A 141 -10.52 4.76 0.74
CA TRP A 141 -10.15 5.38 2.01
C TRP A 141 -10.13 6.91 1.87
N THR A 142 -9.46 7.45 0.85
CA THR A 142 -9.37 8.91 0.64
C THR A 142 -10.75 9.53 0.39
N LEU A 143 -11.64 8.82 -0.32
CA LEU A 143 -13.03 9.22 -0.47
C LEU A 143 -13.80 9.26 0.86
N GLN A 144 -13.57 8.30 1.75
CA GLN A 144 -14.18 8.29 3.07
C GLN A 144 -13.68 9.47 3.94
N GLU A 145 -12.39 9.77 3.88
CA GLU A 145 -11.80 10.95 4.55
C GLU A 145 -12.42 12.25 4.03
N ALA A 146 -12.59 12.38 2.71
CA ALA A 146 -13.23 13.53 2.10
C ALA A 146 -14.69 13.69 2.54
N ARG A 147 -15.45 12.59 2.63
CA ARG A 147 -16.84 12.62 3.13
C ARG A 147 -16.89 13.08 4.58
N ARG A 148 -16.03 12.55 5.45
CA ARG A 148 -15.97 12.96 6.87
C ARG A 148 -15.63 14.44 7.00
N LEU A 149 -14.60 14.91 6.29
CA LEU A 149 -14.19 16.32 6.31
C LEU A 149 -15.32 17.24 5.80
N HIS A 150 -16.02 16.84 4.74
CA HIS A 150 -17.16 17.60 4.24
C HIS A 150 -18.34 17.61 5.24
N GLN A 151 -18.61 16.51 5.94
CA GLN A 151 -19.64 16.48 6.98
C GLN A 151 -19.31 17.39 8.17
N GLU A 152 -18.02 17.53 8.50
CA GLU A 152 -17.57 18.37 9.63
C GLU A 152 -17.54 19.86 9.26
N LEU A 153 -17.08 20.21 8.05
CA LEU A 153 -16.76 21.60 7.69
C LEU A 153 -17.58 22.15 6.53
N HIS A 154 -18.41 21.31 5.88
CA HIS A 154 -19.22 21.68 4.71
C HIS A 154 -18.42 22.36 3.57
N LEU A 155 -17.16 21.96 3.38
CA LEU A 155 -16.30 22.54 2.34
C LEU A 155 -16.89 22.35 0.94
N GLY A 156 -16.87 23.40 0.12
CA GLY A 156 -17.24 23.31 -1.29
C GLY A 156 -16.31 22.39 -2.09
N ALA A 157 -16.78 21.89 -3.24
CA ALA A 157 -16.11 20.83 -3.99
C ALA A 157 -14.66 21.17 -4.40
N GLN A 158 -14.36 22.44 -4.67
CA GLN A 158 -13.01 22.87 -5.02
C GLN A 158 -12.04 22.82 -3.83
N ALA A 159 -12.47 23.33 -2.67
CA ALA A 159 -11.67 23.28 -1.45
C ALA A 159 -11.46 21.83 -1.00
N LEU A 160 -12.52 21.01 -1.07
CA LEU A 160 -12.47 19.60 -0.72
C LEU A 160 -11.53 18.80 -1.62
N ALA A 161 -11.61 19.00 -2.94
CA ALA A 161 -10.71 18.37 -3.92
C ALA A 161 -9.24 18.70 -3.63
N LYS A 162 -8.95 19.98 -3.36
CA LYS A 162 -7.58 20.44 -3.03
C LYS A 162 -7.09 19.83 -1.72
N HIS A 163 -7.92 19.82 -0.69
CA HIS A 163 -7.53 19.35 0.64
C HIS A 163 -7.29 17.84 0.68
N CYS A 164 -8.21 17.06 0.09
CA CYS A 164 -8.13 15.60 0.10
C CYS A 164 -7.34 15.02 -1.08
N LYS A 165 -6.83 15.87 -1.98
CA LYS A 165 -6.14 15.48 -3.22
C LYS A 165 -6.94 14.46 -4.05
N ILE A 166 -8.24 14.68 -4.18
CA ILE A 166 -9.15 13.85 -4.99
C ILE A 166 -9.57 14.59 -6.26
N PRO A 167 -9.95 13.87 -7.34
CA PRO A 167 -10.54 14.47 -8.53
C PRO A 167 -11.74 15.38 -8.20
N LYS A 168 -11.84 16.51 -8.89
CA LYS A 168 -12.94 17.47 -8.71
C LYS A 168 -14.32 16.83 -8.93
N THR A 169 -14.40 15.84 -9.81
CA THR A 169 -15.62 15.05 -10.07
C THR A 169 -16.06 14.27 -8.84
N GLN A 170 -15.14 13.59 -8.16
CA GLN A 170 -15.42 12.89 -6.90
C GLN A 170 -15.81 13.86 -5.78
N ALA A 171 -15.10 14.98 -5.65
CA ALA A 171 -15.46 16.00 -4.66
C ALA A 171 -16.87 16.59 -4.90
N ARG A 172 -17.26 16.81 -6.17
CA ARG A 172 -18.61 17.23 -6.52
C ARG A 172 -19.66 16.19 -6.13
N GLN A 173 -19.39 14.90 -6.33
CA GLN A 173 -20.29 13.83 -5.90
C GLN A 173 -20.48 13.85 -4.38
N VAL A 174 -19.40 14.01 -3.61
CA VAL A 174 -19.48 14.11 -2.14
C VAL A 174 -20.39 15.26 -1.72
N VAL A 175 -20.16 16.46 -2.25
CA VAL A 175 -20.99 17.64 -1.94
C VAL A 175 -22.44 17.45 -2.39
N ALA A 176 -22.66 16.87 -3.57
CA ALA A 176 -24.00 16.63 -4.11
C ALA A 176 -24.81 15.62 -3.26
N THR A 177 -24.16 14.70 -2.55
CA THR A 177 -24.86 13.81 -1.62
C THR A 177 -25.18 14.42 -0.26
N CYS A 178 -24.81 15.68 0.00
CA CYS A 178 -24.99 16.33 1.29
C CYS A 178 -26.36 17.05 1.38
N PRO A 179 -27.29 16.61 2.24
CA PRO A 179 -28.63 17.19 2.33
C PRO A 179 -28.64 18.63 2.87
N TYR A 180 -27.59 19.06 3.58
CA TYR A 180 -27.47 20.42 4.10
C TYR A 180 -27.01 21.42 3.05
N CYS A 181 -26.13 20.99 2.13
CA CYS A 181 -25.57 21.85 1.09
C CYS A 181 -26.44 21.94 -0.17
N GLN A 182 -27.49 21.10 -0.26
CA GLN A 182 -28.46 21.11 -1.37
C GLN A 182 -29.72 21.94 -1.10
N ARG A 183 -29.79 22.59 0.06
CA ARG A 183 -30.82 23.60 0.37
C ARG A 183 -30.34 24.96 -0.12
#